data_AF-A0A5N7DK20-F1
#
_entry.id   AF-A0A5N7DK20-F1
#
_cell.length_a   1.000
_cell.length_b   1.000
_cell.length_c   1.000
_cell.angle_alpha   90.00
_cell.angle_beta   90.00
_cell.angle_gamma   90.00
#
_symmetry.space_group_name_H-M   'P 1'
#
loop_
_entity.id
_entity.type
_entity.pdbx_description
1 polymer ?
#
loop_
_entity_poly.entity_id
_entity_poly.type
_entity_poly.pdbx_seq_one_letter_code
_entity_poly.pdbx_strand_id
1 'polypeptide(L)'
;MASLQRQHNTLNKILEHTSIRFICPECLRGFPRPYLLYRHFREQQDDIHKGLSMRNTDHQTFLLCYQKALKASIPAGQLPVDSKCFETAYIVEHYEEDAEIHEHITPNTASPSSSALPSDYLPQGAILDESTVWNNWGNVNPGFQDGFN
;
A
#
# COMPACT_ATOMS: atom_id res chain seq x y z
N MET A 1 -13.42 10.46 14.37
CA MET A 1 -14.06 10.28 13.05
C MET A 1 -14.01 11.53 12.16
N ALA A 2 -14.49 12.70 12.59
CA ALA A 2 -14.54 13.90 11.72
C ALA A 2 -13.17 14.41 11.20
N SER A 3 -12.07 14.19 11.94
CA SER A 3 -10.72 14.55 11.47
C SER A 3 -10.24 13.64 10.33
N LEU A 4 -10.38 12.32 10.53
CA LEU A 4 -9.96 11.31 9.55
C LEU A 4 -10.75 11.41 8.25
N GLN A 5 -12.07 11.63 8.34
CA GLN A 5 -12.90 11.86 7.16
C GLN A 5 -12.46 13.11 6.38
N ARG A 6 -12.10 14.20 7.08
CA ARG A 6 -11.59 15.42 6.44
C ARG A 6 -10.25 15.18 5.75
N GLN A 7 -9.34 14.44 6.38
CA GLN A 7 -8.05 14.05 5.80
C GLN A 7 -8.26 13.22 4.54
N HIS A 8 -9.07 12.17 4.60
CA HIS A 8 -9.40 11.32 3.45
C HIS A 8 -10.02 12.12 2.29
N ASN A 9 -11.00 12.98 2.57
CA ASN A 9 -11.61 13.82 1.55
C ASN A 9 -10.61 14.80 0.90
N THR A 10 -9.65 15.31 1.69
CA THR A 10 -8.61 16.21 1.18
C THR A 10 -7.63 15.44 0.29
N LEU A 11 -7.21 14.25 0.69
CA LEU A 11 -6.35 13.37 -0.12
C LEU A 11 -7.03 12.99 -1.44
N ASN A 12 -8.31 12.64 -1.43
CA ASN A 12 -9.06 12.35 -2.66
C ASN A 12 -9.11 13.54 -3.61
N LYS A 13 -9.36 14.76 -3.11
CA LYS A 13 -9.28 15.97 -3.94
C LYS A 13 -7.90 16.19 -4.54
N ILE A 14 -6.84 15.93 -3.78
CA ILE A 14 -5.47 16.03 -4.30
C ILE A 14 -5.28 15.01 -5.43
N LEU A 15 -5.67 13.74 -5.20
CA LEU A 15 -5.54 12.67 -6.17
C LEU A 15 -6.30 12.97 -7.48
N GLU A 16 -7.51 13.54 -7.41
CA GLU A 16 -8.29 13.99 -8.57
C GLU A 16 -7.56 15.02 -9.44
N HIS A 17 -6.72 15.85 -8.84
CA HIS A 17 -5.90 16.84 -9.54
C HIS A 17 -4.54 16.31 -10.00
N THR A 18 -4.15 15.09 -9.59
CA THR A 18 -2.93 14.45 -10.08
C THR A 18 -3.17 13.67 -11.37
N SER A 19 -2.09 13.36 -12.08
CA SER A 19 -2.17 12.44 -13.21
C SER A 19 -2.23 10.97 -12.79
N ILE A 20 -2.18 10.64 -11.50
CA ILE A 20 -2.09 9.26 -11.01
C ILE A 20 -3.48 8.62 -11.08
N ARG A 21 -3.65 7.66 -11.99
CA ARG A 21 -4.91 6.92 -12.14
C ARG A 21 -4.80 5.46 -11.78
N PHE A 22 -3.59 4.91 -11.88
CA PHE A 22 -3.32 3.50 -11.63
C PHE A 22 -2.22 3.37 -10.59
N ILE A 23 -2.29 2.35 -9.75
CA ILE A 23 -1.31 2.07 -8.71
C ILE A 23 -0.82 0.62 -8.84
N CYS A 24 0.48 0.43 -8.68
CA CYS A 24 1.02 -0.92 -8.42
C CYS A 24 0.67 -1.31 -6.97
N PRO A 25 -0.09 -2.38 -6.73
CA PRO A 25 -0.48 -2.78 -5.37
C PRO A 25 0.73 -3.13 -4.49
N GLU A 26 1.79 -3.69 -5.07
CA GLU A 26 2.99 -4.10 -4.32
C GLU A 26 3.86 -2.91 -3.88
N CYS A 27 4.06 -1.93 -4.78
CA CYS A 27 4.96 -0.79 -4.52
C CYS A 27 4.24 0.48 -4.07
N LEU A 28 2.91 0.51 -4.15
CA LEU A 28 2.08 1.71 -4.05
C LEU A 28 2.53 2.86 -4.98
N ARG A 29 3.21 2.53 -6.08
CA ARG A 29 3.69 3.50 -7.07
C ARG A 29 2.55 3.88 -8.02
N GLY A 30 2.35 5.17 -8.20
CA GLY A 30 1.34 5.74 -9.10
C GLY A 30 1.79 5.85 -10.56
N PHE A 31 0.86 5.61 -11.48
CA PHE A 31 1.04 5.70 -12.93
C PHE A 31 -0.14 6.40 -13.59
N PRO A 32 0.09 7.17 -14.66
CA PRO A 32 -0.99 7.89 -15.35
C PRO A 32 -1.71 7.06 -16.40
N ARG A 33 -1.11 5.94 -16.85
CA ARG A 33 -1.64 5.09 -17.92
C ARG A 33 -1.38 3.61 -17.63
N PRO A 34 -2.26 2.69 -18.05
CA PRO A 34 -2.11 1.28 -17.78
C PRO A 34 -0.89 0.68 -18.49
N TYR A 35 -0.57 1.14 -19.70
CA TYR A 35 0.64 0.68 -20.42
C TYR A 35 1.93 0.91 -19.61
N LEU A 36 2.04 2.03 -18.89
CA LEU A 36 3.21 2.32 -18.06
C LEU A 36 3.27 1.41 -16.83
N LEU A 37 2.11 1.10 -16.25
CA LEU A 37 2.00 0.13 -15.16
C LEU A 37 2.42 -1.28 -15.62
N TYR A 38 1.91 -1.75 -16.75
CA TYR A 38 2.30 -3.06 -17.30
C TYR A 38 3.77 -3.10 -17.73
N ARG A 39 4.33 -1.97 -18.17
CA ARG A 39 5.77 -1.86 -18.40
C ARG A 39 6.55 -2.01 -17.09
N HIS A 40 6.13 -1.31 -16.04
CA HIS A 40 6.70 -1.45 -14.70
C HIS A 40 6.69 -2.91 -14.24
N PHE A 41 5.57 -3.63 -14.38
CA PHE A 41 5.50 -5.05 -14.02
C PHE A 41 6.53 -5.93 -14.75
N ARG A 42 6.87 -5.62 -16.01
CA ARG A 42 7.86 -6.36 -16.79
C ARG A 42 9.30 -5.99 -16.49
N GLU A 43 9.53 -4.75 -16.04
CA GLU A 43 10.86 -4.25 -15.70
C GLU A 43 11.32 -4.72 -14.31
N GLN A 44 10.37 -5.01 -13.42
CA GLN A 44 10.69 -5.58 -12.11
C GLN A 44 11.07 -7.06 -12.20
N GLN A 45 12.00 -7.48 -11.34
CA GLN A 45 12.54 -8.85 -11.32
C GLN A 45 11.90 -9.76 -10.28
N ASP A 46 11.03 -9.24 -9.42
CA ASP A 46 10.34 -10.03 -8.41
C ASP A 46 9.14 -10.80 -8.98
N ASP A 47 8.77 -11.86 -8.28
CA ASP A 47 7.74 -12.78 -8.74
C ASP A 47 6.33 -12.23 -8.59
N ILE A 48 6.12 -11.25 -7.70
CA ILE A 48 4.83 -10.59 -7.53
C ILE A 48 4.53 -9.76 -8.77
N HIS A 49 5.43 -8.88 -9.19
CA HIS A 49 5.26 -8.05 -10.39
C HIS A 49 5.13 -8.88 -11.67
N LYS A 50 5.94 -9.95 -11.80
CA LYS A 50 5.78 -10.90 -12.91
C LYS A 50 4.36 -11.47 -12.92
N GLY A 51 3.86 -11.95 -11.79
CA GLY A 51 2.50 -12.48 -11.68
C GLY A 51 1.41 -11.43 -11.98
N LEU A 52 1.59 -10.18 -11.54
CA LEU A 52 0.66 -9.08 -11.86
C LEU A 52 0.55 -8.80 -13.37
N SER A 53 1.61 -9.09 -14.13
CA SER A 53 1.59 -8.97 -15.60
C SER A 53 0.85 -10.10 -16.31
N MET A 54 0.56 -11.22 -15.63
CA MET A 54 0.07 -12.46 -16.23
C MET A 54 -1.45 -12.56 -16.36
N ARG A 55 -2.21 -11.47 -16.12
CA ARG A 55 -3.69 -11.49 -16.10
C ARG A 55 -4.34 -12.24 -17.27
N ASN A 56 -3.78 -12.07 -18.48
CA ASN A 56 -4.32 -12.63 -19.71
C ASN A 56 -3.71 -13.99 -20.10
N THR A 57 -2.58 -14.37 -19.51
CA THR A 57 -1.85 -15.61 -19.84
C THR A 57 -2.05 -16.69 -18.79
N ASP A 58 -2.07 -16.31 -17.51
CA ASP A 58 -2.31 -17.16 -16.37
C ASP A 58 -3.08 -16.38 -15.30
N HIS A 59 -4.41 -16.53 -15.36
CA HIS A 59 -5.31 -15.82 -14.44
C HIS A 59 -5.15 -16.28 -12.98
N GLN A 60 -4.79 -17.55 -12.75
CA GLN A 60 -4.61 -18.07 -11.39
C GLN A 60 -3.36 -17.48 -10.74
N THR A 61 -2.24 -17.49 -11.46
CA THR A 61 -1.00 -16.85 -10.98
C THR A 61 -1.20 -15.35 -10.77
N PHE A 62 -1.90 -14.67 -11.69
CA PHE A 62 -2.29 -13.28 -11.51
C PHE A 62 -3.07 -13.06 -10.22
N LEU A 63 -4.13 -13.83 -9.97
CA LEU A 63 -4.98 -13.68 -8.80
C LEU A 63 -4.20 -13.84 -7.50
N LEU A 64 -3.35 -14.87 -7.41
CA LEU A 64 -2.52 -15.12 -6.23
C LEU A 64 -1.54 -13.99 -5.96
N CYS A 65 -0.84 -13.51 -6.99
CA CYS A 65 0.08 -12.37 -6.83
C CYS A 65 -0.66 -11.07 -6.53
N TYR A 66 -1.85 -10.88 -7.10
CA TYR A 66 -2.70 -9.72 -6.85
C TYR A 66 -3.20 -9.66 -5.40
N GLN A 67 -3.71 -10.78 -4.87
CA GLN A 67 -4.12 -10.87 -3.47
C GLN A 67 -2.95 -10.63 -2.51
N LYS A 68 -1.77 -11.19 -2.81
CA LYS A 68 -0.55 -10.95 -2.03
C LYS A 68 -0.16 -9.47 -2.02
N ALA A 69 -0.13 -8.84 -3.19
CA ALA A 69 0.25 -7.45 -3.34
C ALA A 69 -0.75 -6.49 -2.65
N LEU A 70 -2.04 -6.81 -2.72
CA LEU A 70 -3.10 -6.02 -2.10
C LEU A 70 -3.24 -6.30 -0.60
N LYS A 71 -2.58 -7.37 -0.11
CA LYS A 71 -2.67 -7.89 1.26
C LYS A 71 -4.10 -8.26 1.69
N ALA A 72 -4.99 -8.49 0.72
CA ALA A 72 -6.41 -8.75 0.92
C ALA A 72 -6.86 -10.02 0.17
N SER A 73 -7.79 -10.76 0.77
CA SER A 73 -8.36 -11.97 0.17
C SER A 73 -9.60 -11.64 -0.67
N ILE A 74 -9.38 -11.11 -1.87
CA ILE A 74 -10.47 -10.75 -2.79
C ILE A 74 -10.80 -11.91 -3.73
N PRO A 75 -12.06 -12.37 -3.80
CA PRO A 75 -12.45 -13.43 -4.72
C PRO A 75 -12.41 -12.95 -6.17
N ALA A 76 -12.01 -13.84 -7.09
CA ALA A 76 -11.82 -13.51 -8.51
C ALA A 76 -13.03 -12.85 -9.18
N GLY A 77 -14.25 -13.25 -8.81
CA GLY A 77 -15.49 -12.71 -9.37
C GLY A 77 -15.81 -11.27 -8.96
N GLN A 78 -15.12 -10.71 -7.97
CA GLN A 78 -15.28 -9.32 -7.52
C GLN A 78 -14.21 -8.40 -8.10
N LEU A 79 -13.23 -8.93 -8.83
CA LEU A 79 -12.17 -8.12 -9.44
C LEU A 79 -12.73 -7.32 -10.62
N PRO A 80 -12.46 -6.00 -10.67
CA PRO A 80 -12.77 -5.21 -11.83
C PRO A 80 -12.08 -5.76 -13.09
N VAL A 81 -12.76 -5.58 -14.22
CA VAL A 81 -12.28 -6.02 -15.53
C VAL A 81 -11.05 -5.20 -15.96
N ASP A 82 -10.10 -5.84 -16.64
CA ASP A 82 -8.88 -5.24 -17.19
C ASP A 82 -8.03 -4.43 -16.20
N SER A 83 -7.49 -3.29 -16.61
CA SER A 83 -6.63 -2.46 -15.75
C SER A 83 -7.40 -1.77 -14.62
N LYS A 84 -8.73 -1.89 -14.55
CA LYS A 84 -9.54 -1.22 -13.53
C LYS A 84 -9.26 -1.72 -12.12
N CYS A 85 -8.82 -2.98 -11.97
CA CYS A 85 -8.40 -3.49 -10.66
C CYS A 85 -7.17 -2.74 -10.12
N PHE A 86 -6.43 -2.05 -10.98
CA PHE A 86 -5.29 -1.24 -10.56
C PHE A 86 -5.63 0.25 -10.43
N GLU A 87 -6.89 0.65 -10.61
CA GLU A 87 -7.26 2.06 -10.46
C GLU A 87 -7.03 2.53 -9.02
N THR A 88 -6.57 3.77 -8.89
CA THR A 88 -6.24 4.37 -7.60
C THR A 88 -7.38 4.25 -6.59
N ALA A 89 -8.61 4.54 -7.00
CA ALA A 89 -9.77 4.43 -6.13
C ALA A 89 -10.00 3.00 -5.62
N TYR A 90 -9.85 2.01 -6.50
CA TYR A 90 -10.03 0.60 -6.14
C TYR A 90 -8.96 0.12 -5.15
N ILE A 91 -7.69 0.44 -5.43
CA ILE A 91 -6.58 0.07 -4.56
C ILE A 91 -6.73 0.73 -3.18
N VAL A 92 -7.06 2.03 -3.11
CA VAL A 92 -7.24 2.74 -1.83
C VAL A 92 -8.38 2.14 -1.00
N GLU A 93 -9.45 1.66 -1.63
CA GLU A 93 -10.59 1.05 -0.94
C GLU A 93 -10.31 -0.36 -0.43
N HIS A 94 -9.46 -1.13 -1.12
CA HIS A 94 -9.32 -2.57 -0.90
C HIS A 94 -7.92 -3.01 -0.41
N TYR A 95 -6.97 -2.10 -0.31
CA TYR A 95 -5.63 -2.39 0.19
C TYR A 95 -5.66 -2.56 1.71
N GLU A 96 -5.32 -3.76 2.19
CA GLU A 96 -5.42 -4.13 3.61
C GLU A 96 -4.02 -4.37 4.20
N GLU A 97 -3.31 -3.30 4.55
CA GLU A 97 -2.05 -3.43 5.30
C GLU A 97 -2.25 -3.67 6.81
N ASP A 98 -3.44 -3.32 7.32
CA ASP A 98 -3.76 -3.23 8.75
C ASP A 98 -4.80 -4.25 9.25
N ALA A 99 -4.83 -5.46 8.68
CA ALA A 99 -5.28 -6.59 9.51
C ALA A 99 -4.14 -6.89 10.48
N GLU A 100 -4.10 -6.16 11.60
CA GLU A 100 -3.33 -6.57 12.77
C GLU A 100 -3.61 -8.05 12.95
N ILE A 101 -2.59 -8.87 12.69
CA ILE A 101 -2.53 -10.23 13.21
C ILE A 101 -2.32 -10.03 14.72
N HIS A 102 -3.38 -9.60 15.41
CA HIS A 102 -3.64 -10.07 16.76
C HIS A 102 -3.88 -11.56 16.61
N GLU A 103 -2.79 -12.33 16.47
CA GLU A 103 -2.83 -13.72 16.90
C GLU A 103 -3.33 -13.64 18.33
N HIS A 104 -4.56 -14.10 18.51
CA HIS A 104 -5.10 -14.41 19.81
C HIS A 104 -4.09 -15.34 20.49
N ILE A 105 -3.21 -14.79 21.30
CA ILE A 105 -2.62 -15.51 22.42
C ILE A 105 -3.83 -15.90 23.27
N THR A 106 -4.30 -17.13 23.09
CA THR A 106 -5.24 -17.75 24.00
C THR A 106 -4.54 -17.87 25.35
N PRO A 107 -4.99 -17.18 26.43
CA PRO A 107 -4.54 -17.52 27.76
C PRO A 107 -5.47 -18.63 28.25
N ASN A 108 -5.11 -19.88 27.96
CA ASN A 108 -5.71 -20.99 28.69
C ASN A 108 -5.05 -21.08 30.07
N THR A 109 -5.74 -20.46 31.01
CA THR A 109 -5.96 -20.82 32.42
C THR A 109 -5.10 -21.96 32.99
N ALA A 110 -4.16 -21.60 33.86
CA ALA A 110 -3.81 -22.42 35.03
C ALA A 110 -3.69 -21.51 36.26
N SER A 111 -4.31 -21.98 37.35
CA SER A 111 -4.65 -21.42 38.67
C SER A 111 -3.65 -20.49 39.40
N PRO A 112 -4.15 -19.69 40.38
CA PRO A 112 -3.38 -18.65 41.06
C PRO A 112 -2.51 -19.21 42.20
N SER A 113 -1.37 -18.59 42.44
CA SER A 113 -0.70 -18.64 43.75
C SER A 113 0.09 -17.36 44.00
N SER A 114 -0.17 -16.82 45.18
CA SER A 114 0.32 -15.57 45.76
C SER A 114 1.84 -15.37 45.70
N SER A 115 2.29 -14.12 45.55
CA SER A 115 2.91 -13.32 46.65
C SER A 115 3.86 -12.22 46.11
N ALA A 116 3.73 -11.04 46.72
CA ALA A 116 4.76 -10.00 46.94
C ALA A 116 5.24 -9.07 45.78
N LEU A 117 4.97 -7.76 45.96
CA LEU A 117 5.70 -6.58 45.43
C LEU A 117 7.03 -6.38 46.22
N PRO A 118 7.95 -5.41 45.93
CA PRO A 118 7.86 -4.20 45.06
C PRO A 118 9.15 -3.84 44.27
N SER A 119 9.14 -2.63 43.69
CA SER A 119 10.26 -1.71 43.35
C SER A 119 10.61 -1.45 41.88
N ASP A 120 10.32 -0.20 41.48
CA ASP A 120 11.21 0.76 40.81
C ASP A 120 11.90 0.37 39.49
N TYR A 121 11.38 0.86 38.36
CA TYR A 121 12.17 1.67 37.41
C TYR A 121 11.27 2.33 36.33
N LEU A 122 11.31 3.65 36.24
CA LEU A 122 10.99 4.43 35.03
C LEU A 122 12.33 4.79 34.36
N PRO A 123 12.35 4.91 33.02
CA PRO A 123 12.92 6.15 32.49
C PRO A 123 12.09 6.78 31.37
N GLN A 124 12.20 8.10 31.34
CA GLN A 124 11.58 9.03 30.40
C GLN A 124 12.22 8.98 29.00
N GLY A 125 11.39 9.31 28.00
CA GLY A 125 11.72 10.31 26.98
C GLY A 125 12.60 9.87 25.81
N ALA A 126 11.96 9.56 24.67
CA ALA A 126 12.57 9.74 23.35
C ALA A 126 11.54 10.45 22.45
N ILE A 127 11.74 11.76 22.26
CA ILE A 127 11.04 12.55 21.26
C ILE A 127 11.85 12.35 19.98
N LEU A 128 11.31 11.63 18.99
CA LEU A 128 11.90 11.58 17.66
C LEU A 128 11.32 12.72 16.83
N ASP A 129 12.23 13.59 16.42
CA ASP A 129 12.03 14.80 15.62
C ASP A 129 11.43 14.48 14.24
N GLU A 130 10.26 15.05 13.96
CA GLU A 130 9.39 14.78 12.81
C GLU A 130 9.89 15.42 11.49
N SER A 131 11.15 15.86 11.41
CA SER A 131 11.64 16.66 10.26
C SER A 131 12.47 15.89 9.22
N THR A 132 12.68 14.57 9.39
CA THR A 132 13.49 13.77 8.44
C THR A 132 12.66 13.08 7.34
N VAL A 133 11.33 13.02 7.44
CA VAL A 133 10.48 12.25 6.51
C VAL A 133 10.26 12.98 5.17
N TRP A 134 10.40 14.30 5.10
CA TRP A 134 9.99 15.09 3.94
C TRP A 134 11.08 15.35 2.88
N ASN A 135 12.33 14.92 3.11
CA ASN A 135 13.46 15.35 2.26
C ASN A 135 13.70 14.52 0.98
N ASN A 136 12.83 13.55 0.63
CA ASN A 136 13.02 12.71 -0.56
C ASN A 136 12.07 12.99 -1.73
N TRP A 137 11.21 14.01 -1.64
CA TRP A 137 10.26 14.39 -2.70
C TRP A 137 10.66 15.63 -3.48
N GLY A 138 11.97 15.80 -3.70
CA GLY A 138 12.48 16.96 -4.43
C GLY A 138 13.89 16.75 -4.93
N ASN A 139 14.06 15.94 -5.98
CA ASN A 139 15.09 16.28 -6.95
C ASN A 139 14.69 15.89 -8.37
N VAL A 140 14.98 16.81 -9.26
CA VAL A 140 14.25 17.15 -10.49
C VAL A 140 14.89 16.49 -11.72
N ASN A 141 14.09 16.34 -12.78
CA ASN A 141 14.55 16.66 -14.13
C ASN A 141 13.35 16.86 -15.08
N PRO A 142 12.99 18.10 -15.45
CA PRO A 142 12.27 18.38 -16.68
C PRO A 142 13.31 18.79 -17.74
N GLY A 143 13.77 17.83 -18.54
CA GLY A 143 14.50 18.13 -19.77
C GLY A 143 13.50 18.60 -20.83
N PHE A 144 13.13 19.87 -20.78
CA PHE A 144 12.40 20.55 -21.85
C PHE A 144 13.45 21.14 -22.81
N GLN A 145 13.56 20.58 -24.00
CA GLN A 145 14.35 21.14 -25.09
C GLN A 145 13.38 21.53 -26.20
N ASP A 146 12.99 22.80 -26.20
CA ASP A 146 12.41 23.44 -27.37
C ASP A 146 13.50 23.57 -28.43
N GLY A 147 13.21 23.08 -29.63
CA GLY A 147 14.05 23.21 -30.80
C GLY A 147 13.20 23.41 -32.04
N PHE A 148 12.61 24.60 -32.17
CA PHE A 148 12.19 25.16 -33.46
C PHE A 148 13.32 26.04 -33.98
N ASN A 149 14.08 25.56 -34.95
CA ASN A 149 14.28 26.17 -36.29
C ASN A 149 15.20 25.27 -37.13
#